data_AF-A0A7S2Q5M9-F1
#
_entry.id   AF-A0A7S2Q5M9-F1
#
_cell.length_a   1.000
_cell.length_b   1.000
_cell.length_c   1.000
_cell.angle_alpha   90.00
_cell.angle_beta   90.00
_cell.angle_gamma   90.00
#
_symmetry.space_group_name_H-M   'P 1'
#
loop_
_entity.id
_entity.type
_entity.pdbx_description
1 polymer ?
#
loop_
_entity_poly.entity_id
_entity_poly.type
_entity_poly.pdbx_seq_one_letter_code
_entity_poly.pdbx_strand_id
1 'polypeptide(L)'
;SVEPCTLLIFDVKQVPKMFTGTHPAIRTIAAEYAWQFHKRIMCARPPLERYPTDIHVPHTDLCDLVATMSGRVQKHIGLHVLSAARQWGDWSTREAKAKLRGEVL
;
A
#
# COMPACT_ATOMS: atom_id res chain seq x y z
N SER A 1 -1.17 14.08 -23.97
CA SER A 1 -0.71 14.75 -22.74
C SER A 1 0.14 13.75 -21.98
N VAL A 2 1.42 14.01 -21.76
CA VAL A 2 2.31 13.11 -21.00
C VAL A 2 2.36 13.67 -19.60
N GLU A 3 1.82 12.94 -18.61
CA GLU A 3 1.96 13.36 -17.22
C GLU A 3 3.43 13.25 -16.79
N PRO A 4 3.94 14.21 -16.00
CA PRO A 4 5.32 14.17 -15.54
C PRO A 4 5.54 12.96 -14.62
N CYS A 5 6.44 12.06 -15.01
CA CYS A 5 6.85 10.94 -14.17
C CYS A 5 7.56 11.44 -12.90
N THR A 6 7.01 11.13 -11.73
CA THR A 6 7.68 11.38 -10.46
C THR A 6 8.58 10.20 -10.12
N LEU A 7 9.89 10.42 -10.12
CA LEU A 7 10.85 9.39 -9.73
C LEU A 7 11.01 9.37 -8.22
N LEU A 8 10.70 8.23 -7.60
CA LEU A 8 10.99 7.98 -6.20
C LEU A 8 12.45 7.49 -6.08
N ILE A 9 13.33 8.31 -5.49
CA ILE A 9 14.73 7.95 -5.24
C ILE A 9 14.90 7.67 -3.75
N PHE A 10 15.41 6.48 -3.41
CA PHE A 10 15.75 6.12 -2.04
C PHE A 10 17.05 5.31 -1.99
N ASP A 11 17.83 5.53 -0.94
CA ASP A 11 19.03 4.74 -0.66
C ASP A 11 18.63 3.37 -0.11
N VAL A 12 18.86 2.31 -0.90
CA VAL A 12 18.53 0.93 -0.53
C VAL A 12 19.19 0.52 0.79
N LYS A 13 20.36 1.07 1.13
CA LYS A 13 21.04 0.79 2.41
C LYS A 13 20.26 1.33 3.61
N GLN A 14 19.35 2.28 3.39
CA GLN A 14 18.49 2.85 4.43
C GLN A 14 17.15 2.14 4.56
N VAL A 15 16.73 1.36 3.56
CA VAL A 15 15.45 0.62 3.60
C VAL A 15 15.34 -0.29 4.83
N PRO A 16 16.36 -1.11 5.19
CA PRO A 16 16.31 -1.88 6.44
C PRO A 16 16.18 -1.00 7.68
N LYS A 17 16.87 0.15 7.70
CA LYS A 17 16.81 1.12 8.80
C LYS A 17 15.42 1.76 8.91
N MET A 18 14.71 1.92 7.80
CA MET A 18 13.32 2.38 7.83
C MET A 18 12.41 1.38 8.56
N PHE A 19 12.67 0.08 8.46
CA PHE A 19 11.86 -0.93 9.15
C PHE A 19 12.23 -1.15 10.62
N THR A 20 13.46 -0.79 11.02
CA THR A 20 13.95 -0.97 12.40
C THR A 20 13.89 0.29 13.25
N GLY A 21 13.99 1.49 12.66
CA GLY A 21 14.06 2.78 13.35
C GLY A 21 12.86 3.71 13.18
N THR A 22 11.89 3.36 12.32
CA THR A 22 10.73 4.23 12.01
C THR A 22 9.42 3.70 12.59
N HIS A 23 8.39 4.55 12.54
CA HIS A 23 7.02 4.32 13.00
C HIS A 23 6.54 2.87 12.77
N PRO A 24 6.07 2.14 13.81
CA PRO A 24 5.70 0.72 13.74
C PRO A 24 4.74 0.35 12.59
N ALA A 25 3.90 1.30 12.17
CA ALA A 25 2.99 1.13 11.05
C ALA A 25 3.70 0.77 9.73
N ILE A 26 4.87 1.35 9.42
CA ILE A 26 5.59 1.09 8.17
C ILE A 26 6.03 -0.37 8.12
N ARG A 27 6.55 -0.89 9.24
CA ARG A 27 6.95 -2.29 9.35
C ARG A 27 5.76 -3.22 9.17
N THR A 28 4.62 -2.90 9.78
CA THR A 28 3.40 -3.69 9.65
C THR A 28 2.87 -3.66 8.21
N ILE A 29 2.80 -2.49 7.57
CA ILE A 29 2.39 -2.34 6.18
C ILE A 29 3.29 -3.15 5.25
N ALA A 30 4.60 -3.06 5.42
CA ALA A 30 5.56 -3.77 4.58
C ALA A 30 5.50 -5.29 4.76
N ALA A 31 5.32 -5.78 5.99
CA ALA A 31 5.15 -7.20 6.25
C ALA A 31 3.87 -7.74 5.58
N GLU A 32 2.76 -7.02 5.69
CA GLU A 32 1.49 -7.38 5.05
C GLU A 32 1.58 -7.31 3.52
N TYR A 33 2.21 -6.26 2.98
CA TYR A 33 2.53 -6.19 1.56
C TYR A 33 3.31 -7.42 1.08
N ALA A 34 4.42 -7.74 1.74
CA ALA A 34 5.28 -8.86 1.35
C ALA A 34 4.51 -10.19 1.38
N TRP A 35 3.70 -10.39 2.42
CA TRP A 35 2.86 -11.58 2.55
C TRP A 35 1.81 -11.70 1.43
N GLN A 36 1.08 -10.62 1.15
CA GLN A 36 0.04 -10.59 0.13
C GLN A 36 0.60 -10.74 -1.28
N PHE A 37 1.77 -10.14 -1.55
CA PHE A 37 2.47 -10.26 -2.81
C PHE A 37 3.00 -11.69 -3.01
N HIS A 38 3.63 -12.27 -1.98
CA HIS A 38 4.11 -13.65 -2.02
C HIS A 38 2.98 -14.65 -2.34
N LYS A 39 1.82 -14.50 -1.68
CA LYS A 39 0.64 -15.34 -1.99
C LYS A 39 0.25 -15.29 -3.47
N ARG A 40 0.23 -14.10 -4.07
CA ARG A 40 -0.14 -13.92 -5.48
C ARG A 40 0.87 -14.55 -6.42
N ILE A 41 2.17 -14.40 -6.13
CA ILE A 41 3.21 -15.14 -6.87
C ILE A 41 2.96 -16.64 -6.82
N MET A 42 2.74 -17.20 -5.63
CA MET A 42 2.58 -18.64 -5.46
C MET A 42 1.29 -19.18 -6.08
N CYS A 43 0.24 -18.35 -6.17
CA CYS A 43 -1.04 -18.73 -6.74
C CYS A 43 -1.16 -18.46 -8.25
N ALA A 44 -0.30 -17.63 -8.84
CA ALA A 44 -0.35 -17.28 -10.26
C ALA A 44 0.11 -18.46 -11.13
N ARG A 45 -0.85 -19.29 -11.56
CA ARG A 45 -0.62 -20.42 -12.45
C ARG A 45 -1.87 -20.80 -13.26
N PRO A 46 -1.72 -21.43 -14.44
CA PRO A 46 -2.83 -21.93 -15.22
C PRO A 46 -3.64 -23.00 -14.47
N PRO A 47 -4.93 -23.18 -14.80
CA PRO A 47 -5.67 -22.53 -15.88
C PRO A 47 -6.28 -21.16 -15.50
N LEU A 48 -6.27 -20.82 -14.22
CA LEU A 48 -6.97 -19.65 -13.69
C LEU A 48 -6.21 -18.35 -14.01
N GLU A 49 -4.88 -18.40 -13.99
CA GLU A 49 -4.02 -17.24 -14.20
C GLU A 49 -2.83 -17.56 -15.10
N ARG A 50 -2.19 -16.51 -15.62
CA ARG A 50 -0.88 -16.66 -16.27
C ARG A 50 0.19 -16.85 -15.21
N TYR A 51 1.25 -17.59 -15.55
CA TYR A 51 2.45 -17.61 -14.72
C TYR A 51 3.02 -16.18 -14.59
N PRO A 52 3.58 -15.82 -13.42
CA PRO A 52 4.21 -14.52 -13.24
C PRO A 52 5.47 -14.41 -14.10
N THR A 53 5.83 -13.17 -14.44
CA THR A 53 7.07 -12.83 -15.15
C THR A 53 7.90 -11.90 -14.28
N ASP A 54 9.16 -11.66 -14.67
CA ASP A 54 10.07 -10.77 -13.94
C ASP A 54 9.54 -9.34 -13.78
N ILE A 55 8.64 -8.91 -14.67
CA ILE A 55 8.08 -7.56 -14.70
C ILE A 55 6.61 -7.49 -14.27
N HIS A 56 5.92 -8.62 -14.22
CA HIS A 56 4.48 -8.63 -13.98
C HIS A 56 4.04 -9.86 -13.18
N VAL A 57 3.39 -9.61 -12.05
CA VAL A 57 2.70 -10.61 -11.24
C VAL A 57 1.20 -10.27 -11.27
N PRO A 58 0.31 -11.23 -11.58
CA PRO A 58 -1.13 -10.97 -11.59
C PRO A 58 -1.67 -10.52 -10.23
N HIS A 59 -2.69 -9.64 -10.26
CA HIS A 59 -3.43 -9.15 -9.08
C HIS A 59 -2.58 -8.41 -8.03
N THR A 60 -1.43 -7.86 -8.42
CA THR A 60 -0.54 -7.11 -7.50
C THR A 60 -0.66 -5.60 -7.64
N ASP A 61 -1.73 -5.09 -8.26
CA ASP A 61 -1.97 -3.65 -8.27
C ASP A 61 -2.23 -3.14 -6.85
N LEU A 62 -1.97 -1.85 -6.63
CA LEU A 62 -2.03 -1.25 -5.28
C LEU A 62 -3.39 -1.51 -4.61
N CYS A 63 -4.49 -1.32 -5.34
CA CYS A 63 -5.83 -1.53 -4.82
C CYS A 63 -6.06 -3.00 -4.42
N ASP A 64 -5.62 -3.95 -5.26
CA ASP A 64 -5.79 -5.38 -5.01
C ASP A 64 -5.03 -5.82 -3.77
N LEU A 65 -3.77 -5.38 -3.63
CA LEU A 65 -2.96 -5.70 -2.46
C LEU A 65 -3.56 -5.12 -1.20
N VAL A 66 -3.86 -3.81 -1.19
CA VAL A 66 -4.38 -3.12 0.00
C VAL A 66 -5.73 -3.68 0.42
N ALA A 67 -6.65 -3.97 -0.51
CA ALA A 67 -7.95 -4.56 -0.21
C ALA A 67 -7.87 -5.91 0.52
N THR A 68 -6.77 -6.65 0.34
CA THR A 68 -6.54 -7.94 1.01
C THR A 68 -5.72 -7.87 2.30
N MET A 69 -5.15 -6.71 2.63
CA MET A 69 -4.46 -6.51 3.91
C MET A 69 -5.47 -6.44 5.06
N SER A 70 -5.02 -6.62 6.31
CA SER A 70 -5.89 -6.43 7.47
C SER A 70 -6.52 -5.03 7.51
N GLY A 71 -7.75 -4.92 8.04
CA GLY A 71 -8.45 -3.65 8.15
C GLY A 71 -7.67 -2.57 8.92
N ARG A 72 -6.83 -2.98 9.89
CA ARG A 72 -5.91 -2.07 10.60
C ARG A 72 -4.89 -1.42 9.67
N VAL A 73 -4.31 -2.21 8.75
CA VAL A 73 -3.33 -1.73 7.77
C VAL A 73 -4.00 -0.85 6.73
N GLN A 74 -5.16 -1.27 6.21
CA GLN A 74 -5.97 -0.45 5.30
C GLN A 74 -6.28 0.93 5.89
N LYS A 75 -6.68 0.99 7.17
CA LYS A 75 -6.91 2.24 7.90
C LYS A 75 -5.65 3.10 8.01
N HIS A 76 -4.50 2.51 8.34
CA HIS A 76 -3.24 3.27 8.43
C HIS A 76 -2.86 3.88 7.08
N ILE A 77 -2.95 3.09 6.01
CA ILE A 77 -2.69 3.57 4.64
C ILE A 77 -3.67 4.70 4.29
N GLY A 78 -4.97 4.50 4.52
CA GLY A 78 -6.00 5.50 4.28
C GLY A 78 -5.78 6.82 5.05
N LEU A 79 -5.43 6.74 6.34
CA LEU A 79 -5.12 7.91 7.16
C LEU A 79 -3.88 8.66 6.63
N HIS A 80 -2.85 7.96 6.18
CA HIS A 80 -1.67 8.58 5.57
C HIS A 80 -2.00 9.24 4.24
N VAL A 81 -2.76 8.59 3.36
CA VAL A 81 -3.22 9.16 2.08
C VAL A 81 -4.04 10.43 2.32
N LEU A 82 -5.00 10.39 3.25
CA LEU A 82 -5.80 11.56 3.61
C LEU A 82 -4.98 12.69 4.26
N SER A 83 -3.87 12.36 4.93
CA SER A 83 -2.96 13.36 5.48
C SER A 83 -2.08 14.03 4.41
N ALA A 84 -1.74 13.28 3.35
CA ALA A 84 -0.88 13.74 2.25
C ALA A 84 -1.67 14.41 1.12
N ALA A 85 -2.99 14.18 1.03
CA ALA A 85 -3.86 14.80 0.05
C ALA A 85 -3.90 16.33 0.23
N ARG A 86 -3.10 17.05 -0.55
CA ARG A 86 -3.06 18.53 -0.58
C ARG A 86 -4.16 19.15 -1.44
N GLN A 87 -4.78 18.40 -2.35
CA GLN A 87 -5.67 18.92 -3.41
C GLN A 87 -7.07 18.29 -3.45
N TRP A 88 -7.46 17.48 -2.46
CA TRP A 88 -8.87 17.08 -2.32
C TRP A 88 -9.59 18.02 -1.35
N GLY A 89 -9.93 19.19 -1.90
CA GLY A 89 -10.94 20.08 -1.33
C GLY A 89 -12.31 19.39 -1.25
N ASP A 90 -13.19 20.00 -0.46
CA ASP A 90 -14.58 19.62 -0.20
C ASP A 90 -14.81 18.42 0.72
N TRP A 91 -15.10 18.75 1.99
CA TRP A 91 -15.97 18.05 2.96
C TRP A 91 -15.82 16.53 3.14
N SER A 92 -15.97 15.75 2.06
CA SER A 92 -15.78 14.31 1.97
C SER A 92 -14.46 13.78 2.57
N THR A 93 -13.34 14.46 2.35
CA THR A 93 -12.03 14.07 2.92
C THR A 93 -11.95 14.28 4.44
N ARG A 94 -12.65 15.30 4.97
CA ARG A 94 -12.75 15.55 6.41
C ARG A 94 -13.60 14.47 7.09
N GLU A 95 -14.75 14.14 6.50
CA GLU A 95 -15.65 13.11 7.02
C GLU A 95 -15.00 11.72 6.99
N ALA A 96 -14.36 11.36 5.87
CA ALA A 96 -13.62 10.11 5.75
C ALA A 96 -12.49 10.01 6.79
N LYS A 97 -11.73 11.09 7.01
CA LYS A 97 -10.67 11.15 8.02
C LYS A 97 -11.22 11.02 9.44
N ALA A 98 -12.35 11.65 9.75
CA ALA A 98 -13.00 11.57 11.05
C ALA A 98 -13.50 10.14 11.34
N LYS A 99 -14.18 9.52 10.37
CA LYS A 99 -14.65 8.13 10.47
C LYS A 99 -13.51 7.15 10.71
N LEU A 100 -12.43 7.26 9.93
CA LEU A 100 -11.26 6.39 10.10
C LEU A 100 -10.55 6.56 11.45
N ARG A 101 -10.55 7.77 12.03
CA ARG A 101 -9.98 8.01 13.37
C ARG A 101 -10.86 7.47 14.49
N GLY A 102 -12.18 7.55 14.35
CA GLY A 102 -13.13 7.04 15.35
C GLY A 102 -13.08 5.53 15.52
N GLU A 103 -12.71 4.78 14.49
CA GLU A 103 -12.63 3.31 14.54
C GLU A 103 -11.23 2.75 14.88
N VAL A 104 -10.31 3.59 15.39
CA VAL A 104 -8.93 3.20 15.79
C VAL A 104 -8.74 3.33 17.31
N LEU A 105 -9.64 4.00 18.02
CA LEU A 105 -9.76 4.00 19.48
C LEU A 105 -10.63 2.82 19.94
#